data_AF-B7FLW0-F1
#
_entry.id   AF-B7FLW0-F1
#
_cell.length_a   1.000
_cell.length_b   1.000
_cell.length_c   1.000
_cell.angle_alpha   90.00
_cell.angle_beta   90.00
_cell.angle_gamma   90.00
#
_symmetry.space_group_name_H-M   'P 1'
#
loop_
_entity.id
_entity.type
_entity.pdbx_description
1 polymer ?
#
loop_
_entity_poly.entity_id
_entity_poly.type
_entity_poly.pdbx_seq_one_letter_code
_entity_poly.pdbx_strand_id
1 'polypeptide(L)'
;MSFSYDGEKLFDLESVRRIISVFVEKEKNTAVFTPGELKQSFSVPMLRVAKTVDMYLAEIAAYGELSISKFNGIAVLIPKHARKIDDDLYRAVDIYLKVHPKLDEIEREKVCSVMDPLKLSYEARVHASQNKRLPVQIVLHALYYDQLKLRSGSDDGECDGAATERNRLATDVSLVGENEELRSELTKMKMYITDMQQQKNVTPGTTSLSSSKKTTFFSSVSKKLGKLFKNGAKDTAHLEDGPVDLTKPRRRRFSIS
;
A
#
# COMPACT_ATOMS: atom_id res chain seq x y z
N MET A 1 -28.61 -13.69 -27.66
CA MET A 1 -29.29 -12.76 -26.73
C MET A 1 -30.76 -13.11 -26.73
N SER A 2 -31.33 -13.39 -25.57
CA SER A 2 -32.76 -13.62 -25.36
C SER A 2 -33.43 -12.27 -25.09
N PHE A 3 -34.43 -11.93 -25.90
CA PHE A 3 -35.25 -10.74 -25.72
C PHE A 3 -36.63 -11.18 -25.24
N SER A 4 -37.28 -10.40 -24.37
CA SER A 4 -38.73 -10.55 -24.16
C SER A 4 -39.47 -10.16 -25.44
N TYR A 5 -40.76 -10.51 -25.52
CA TYR A 5 -41.66 -10.06 -26.58
C TYR A 5 -41.73 -8.52 -26.69
N ASP A 6 -41.35 -7.82 -25.62
CA ASP A 6 -41.40 -6.37 -25.47
C ASP A 6 -40.04 -5.68 -25.78
N GLY A 7 -39.04 -6.45 -26.20
CA GLY A 7 -37.70 -5.95 -26.56
C GLY A 7 -36.75 -5.75 -25.37
N GLU A 8 -37.15 -6.16 -24.17
CA GLU A 8 -36.30 -6.06 -22.98
C GLU A 8 -35.21 -7.13 -22.97
N LYS A 9 -34.00 -6.76 -22.56
CA LYS A 9 -32.87 -7.69 -22.43
C LYS A 9 -33.15 -8.66 -21.27
N LEU A 10 -33.43 -9.92 -21.60
CA LEU A 10 -33.69 -10.94 -20.59
C LEU A 10 -32.40 -11.71 -20.30
N PHE A 11 -31.82 -11.45 -19.12
CA PHE A 11 -30.69 -12.22 -18.60
C PHE A 11 -31.20 -13.42 -17.83
N ASP A 12 -30.92 -14.63 -18.31
CA ASP A 12 -31.16 -15.85 -17.55
C ASP A 12 -30.05 -16.04 -16.50
N LEU A 13 -30.11 -15.22 -15.45
CA LEU A 13 -29.15 -15.21 -14.37
C LEU A 13 -29.12 -16.54 -13.60
N GLU A 14 -30.26 -17.22 -13.47
CA GLU A 14 -30.33 -18.49 -12.73
C GLU A 14 -29.66 -19.63 -13.49
N SER A 15 -29.83 -19.71 -14.82
CA SER A 15 -29.10 -20.70 -15.62
C SER A 15 -27.59 -20.47 -15.56
N VAL A 16 -27.15 -19.21 -15.69
CA VAL A 16 -25.71 -18.87 -15.57
C VAL A 16 -25.18 -19.26 -14.19
N ARG A 17 -25.90 -18.87 -13.13
CA ARG A 17 -25.56 -19.23 -11.74
C ARG A 17 -25.40 -20.75 -11.58
N ARG A 18 -26.38 -21.53 -12.07
CA ARG A 18 -26.38 -22.99 -11.99
C ARG A 18 -25.22 -23.61 -12.76
N ILE A 19 -24.94 -23.17 -13.98
CA ILE A 19 -23.84 -23.67 -14.81
C ILE A 19 -22.50 -23.44 -14.11
N ILE A 20 -22.28 -22.23 -13.58
CA ILE A 20 -21.05 -21.90 -12.87
C ILE A 20 -20.93 -22.73 -11.59
N SER A 21 -21.99 -22.87 -10.79
CA SER A 21 -21.98 -23.69 -9.58
C SER A 21 -21.59 -25.13 -9.87
N VAL A 22 -22.22 -25.77 -10.87
CA VAL A 22 -21.90 -27.16 -11.26
C VAL A 22 -20.45 -27.29 -11.74
N PHE A 23 -19.95 -26.32 -12.50
CA PHE A 23 -18.56 -26.30 -12.94
C PHE A 23 -17.58 -26.21 -11.77
N VAL A 24 -17.81 -25.28 -10.83
CA VAL A 24 -16.95 -25.07 -9.66
C VAL A 24 -16.96 -26.28 -8.74
N GLU A 25 -18.11 -26.92 -8.53
CA GLU A 25 -18.22 -28.17 -7.76
C GLU A 25 -17.44 -29.31 -8.42
N LYS A 26 -17.54 -29.45 -9.75
CA LYS A 26 -16.79 -30.46 -10.50
C LYS A 26 -15.28 -30.24 -10.43
N GLU A 27 -14.82 -28.99 -10.51
CA GLU A 27 -13.39 -28.68 -10.43
C GLU A 27 -12.82 -29.00 -9.05
N LYS A 28 -13.54 -28.65 -7.97
CA LYS A 28 -13.16 -28.99 -6.60
C LYS A 28 -13.01 -30.50 -6.42
N ASN A 29 -13.97 -31.28 -6.92
CA ASN A 29 -13.91 -32.74 -6.83
C ASN A 29 -12.72 -33.33 -7.62
N THR A 30 -12.32 -32.69 -8.72
CA THR A 30 -11.18 -33.14 -9.53
C THR A 30 -9.83 -32.83 -8.86
N ALA A 31 -9.72 -31.67 -8.19
CA ALA A 31 -8.51 -31.25 -7.48
C ALA A 31 -8.14 -32.19 -6.32
N VAL A 32 -9.13 -32.83 -5.68
CA VAL A 32 -8.91 -33.78 -4.56
C VAL A 32 -8.15 -35.04 -4.99
N PHE A 33 -8.20 -35.42 -6.28
CA PHE A 33 -7.54 -36.63 -6.80
C PHE A 33 -6.11 -36.40 -7.33
N THR A 34 -5.56 -35.19 -7.22
CA THR A 34 -4.21 -34.88 -7.71
C THR A 34 -3.23 -34.67 -6.53
N PRO A 35 -2.55 -35.72 -6.04
CA PRO A 35 -1.58 -35.58 -4.96
C PRO A 35 -0.26 -35.06 -5.53
N GLY A 36 0.11 -33.80 -5.24
CA GLY A 36 1.49 -33.35 -5.51
C GLY A 36 1.78 -31.85 -5.59
N GLU A 37 0.80 -30.97 -5.90
CA GLU A 37 1.10 -29.54 -6.06
C GLU A 37 0.76 -28.74 -4.80
N LEU A 38 1.79 -28.47 -3.99
CA LEU A 38 1.75 -27.66 -2.78
C LEU A 38 1.56 -26.14 -3.05
N LYS A 39 1.27 -25.73 -4.28
CA LYS A 39 0.83 -24.38 -4.64
C LYS A 39 -0.60 -24.50 -5.12
N GLN A 40 -1.49 -23.77 -4.45
CA GLN A 40 -2.93 -23.70 -4.70
C GLN A 40 -3.22 -23.04 -6.06
N SER A 41 -2.82 -23.70 -7.14
CA SER A 41 -2.97 -23.24 -8.51
C SER A 41 -4.24 -23.86 -9.08
N PHE A 42 -5.16 -23.00 -9.53
CA PHE A 42 -6.39 -23.46 -10.17
C PHE A 42 -6.09 -24.00 -11.56
N SER A 43 -6.92 -24.91 -12.02
CA SER A 43 -6.81 -25.48 -13.36
C SER A 43 -6.93 -24.37 -14.43
N VAL A 44 -6.27 -24.54 -15.58
CA VAL A 44 -6.39 -23.60 -16.71
C VAL A 44 -7.86 -23.34 -17.10
N PRO A 45 -8.76 -24.35 -17.13
CA PRO A 45 -10.19 -24.13 -17.34
C PRO A 45 -10.83 -23.20 -16.31
N MET A 46 -10.51 -23.34 -15.02
CA MET A 46 -11.06 -22.49 -13.97
C MET A 46 -10.60 -21.05 -14.09
N LEU A 47 -9.32 -20.81 -14.40
CA LEU A 47 -8.83 -19.46 -14.67
C LEU A 47 -9.55 -18.80 -15.84
N ARG A 48 -9.86 -19.56 -16.90
CA ARG A 48 -10.65 -19.07 -18.04
C ARG A 48 -12.09 -18.77 -17.63
N VAL A 49 -12.74 -19.67 -16.89
CA VAL A 49 -14.10 -19.46 -16.41
C VAL A 49 -14.19 -18.25 -15.49
N ALA A 50 -13.23 -18.05 -14.58
CA ALA A 50 -13.16 -16.87 -13.72
C ALA A 50 -13.17 -15.58 -14.54
N LYS A 51 -12.29 -15.46 -15.54
CA LYS A 51 -12.25 -14.30 -16.44
C LYS A 51 -13.55 -14.10 -17.21
N THR A 52 -14.13 -15.18 -17.77
CA THR A 52 -15.40 -15.10 -18.49
C THR A 52 -16.53 -14.62 -17.59
N VAL A 53 -16.57 -15.07 -16.34
CA VAL A 53 -17.57 -14.63 -15.35
C VAL A 53 -17.36 -13.17 -14.99
N ASP A 54 -16.13 -12.70 -14.81
CA ASP A 54 -15.86 -11.30 -14.51
C ASP A 54 -16.22 -10.37 -15.69
N MET A 55 -16.00 -10.81 -16.93
CA MET A 55 -16.51 -10.12 -18.13
C MET A 55 -18.03 -10.09 -18.18
N TYR A 56 -18.69 -11.22 -17.90
CA TYR A 56 -20.15 -11.31 -17.85
C TYR A 56 -20.75 -10.41 -16.75
N LEU A 57 -20.11 -10.35 -15.57
CA LEU A 57 -20.48 -9.44 -14.49
C LEU A 57 -20.45 -7.98 -14.95
N ALA A 58 -19.45 -7.59 -15.74
CA ALA A 58 -19.36 -6.24 -16.30
C ALA A 58 -20.49 -5.93 -17.30
N GLU A 59 -20.92 -6.92 -18.08
CA GLU A 59 -22.06 -6.75 -19.01
C GLU A 59 -23.39 -6.59 -18.26
N ILE A 60 -23.67 -7.44 -17.27
CA ILE A 60 -24.92 -7.34 -16.50
C ILE A 60 -24.91 -6.14 -15.55
N ALA A 61 -23.75 -5.68 -15.09
CA ALA A 61 -23.63 -4.49 -14.24
C ALA A 61 -24.14 -3.22 -14.92
N ALA A 62 -24.13 -3.19 -16.26
CA ALA A 62 -24.69 -2.09 -17.04
C ALA A 62 -26.23 -2.04 -17.00
N TYR A 63 -26.89 -3.05 -16.42
CA TYR A 63 -28.35 -3.13 -16.32
C TYR A 63 -28.84 -2.49 -15.02
N GLY A 64 -29.67 -1.44 -15.14
CA GLY A 64 -30.10 -0.60 -14.01
C GLY A 64 -31.10 -1.24 -13.05
N GLU A 65 -31.68 -2.39 -13.38
CA GLU A 65 -32.57 -3.14 -12.48
C GLU A 65 -31.88 -4.35 -11.85
N LEU A 66 -30.57 -4.50 -12.06
CA LEU A 66 -29.80 -5.60 -11.47
C LEU A 66 -29.64 -5.35 -9.96
N SER A 67 -30.26 -6.20 -9.14
CA SER A 67 -30.11 -6.11 -7.69
C SER A 67 -28.71 -6.55 -7.22
N ILE A 68 -28.26 -5.98 -6.10
CA ILE A 68 -26.98 -6.32 -5.46
C ILE A 68 -26.87 -7.82 -5.20
N SER A 69 -27.97 -8.44 -4.74
CA SER A 69 -28.01 -9.88 -4.45
C SER A 69 -27.75 -10.73 -5.69
N LYS A 70 -28.27 -10.34 -6.86
CA LYS A 70 -28.03 -11.04 -8.13
C LYS A 70 -26.59 -10.86 -8.60
N PHE A 71 -26.06 -9.63 -8.52
CA PHE A 71 -24.68 -9.34 -8.88
C PHE A 71 -23.69 -10.13 -8.01
N ASN A 72 -23.79 -9.99 -6.69
CA ASN A 72 -22.93 -10.69 -5.73
C ASN A 72 -23.11 -12.21 -5.78
N GLY A 73 -24.34 -12.68 -6.01
CA GLY A 73 -24.67 -14.09 -6.08
C GLY A 73 -23.94 -14.84 -7.21
N ILE A 74 -23.56 -14.14 -8.28
CA ILE A 74 -22.72 -14.69 -9.35
C ILE A 74 -21.24 -14.49 -9.03
N ALA A 75 -20.83 -13.31 -8.55
CA ALA A 75 -19.43 -12.99 -8.28
C ALA A 75 -18.76 -13.91 -7.25
N VAL A 76 -19.50 -14.32 -6.21
CA VAL A 76 -19.03 -15.18 -5.12
C VAL A 76 -18.91 -16.66 -5.52
N LEU A 77 -19.51 -17.08 -6.64
CA LEU A 77 -19.38 -18.48 -7.10
C LEU A 77 -17.93 -18.85 -7.44
N ILE A 78 -17.18 -17.89 -7.97
CA ILE A 78 -15.77 -18.08 -8.32
C ILE A 78 -14.92 -17.87 -7.05
N PRO A 79 -14.10 -18.86 -6.66
CA PRO A 79 -13.22 -18.74 -5.51
C PRO A 79 -12.26 -17.54 -5.63
N LYS A 80 -12.05 -16.80 -4.54
CA LYS A 80 -11.13 -15.64 -4.51
C LYS A 80 -9.71 -15.96 -4.96
N HIS A 81 -9.25 -17.20 -4.74
CA HIS A 81 -7.90 -17.64 -5.11
C HIS A 81 -7.77 -17.96 -6.62
N ALA A 82 -8.89 -18.18 -7.32
CA ALA A 82 -8.88 -18.36 -8.79
C ALA A 82 -8.60 -17.03 -9.51
N ARG A 83 -8.79 -15.90 -8.82
CA ARG A 83 -8.41 -14.57 -9.28
C ARG A 83 -7.04 -14.19 -8.71
N LYS A 84 -6.07 -14.10 -9.61
CA LYS A 84 -4.75 -13.52 -9.29
C LYS A 84 -4.80 -12.00 -9.30
N ILE A 85 -5.57 -11.44 -10.24
CA ILE A 85 -5.76 -10.00 -10.44
C ILE A 85 -7.26 -9.76 -10.55
N ASP A 86 -7.77 -8.76 -9.82
CA ASP A 86 -9.20 -8.46 -9.69
C ASP A 86 -9.67 -7.31 -10.62
N ASP A 87 -8.84 -6.86 -11.58
CA ASP A 87 -9.14 -5.70 -12.45
C ASP A 87 -10.45 -5.83 -13.24
N ASP A 88 -10.75 -7.02 -13.78
CA ASP A 88 -12.00 -7.27 -14.52
C ASP A 88 -13.22 -7.19 -13.59
N LEU A 89 -13.07 -7.68 -12.35
CA LEU A 89 -14.10 -7.62 -11.33
C LEU A 89 -14.29 -6.18 -10.82
N TYR A 90 -13.20 -5.44 -10.65
CA TYR A 90 -13.23 -4.01 -10.35
C TYR A 90 -13.97 -3.22 -11.42
N ARG A 91 -13.70 -3.50 -12.71
CA ARG A 91 -14.44 -2.89 -13.82
C ARG A 91 -15.94 -3.16 -13.70
N ALA A 92 -16.34 -4.39 -13.39
CA ALA A 92 -17.75 -4.73 -13.20
C ALA A 92 -18.37 -3.94 -12.03
N VAL A 93 -17.67 -3.83 -10.90
CA VAL A 93 -18.10 -3.05 -9.74
C VAL A 93 -18.21 -1.56 -10.06
N ASP A 94 -17.24 -0.96 -10.75
CA ASP A 94 -17.28 0.46 -11.12
C ASP A 94 -18.47 0.77 -12.05
N ILE A 95 -18.72 -0.10 -13.03
CA ILE A 95 -19.90 0.01 -13.91
C ILE A 95 -21.19 -0.06 -13.08
N TYR A 96 -21.29 -1.03 -12.15
CA TYR A 96 -22.46 -1.19 -11.30
C TYR A 96 -22.74 0.07 -10.48
N LEU A 97 -21.72 0.60 -9.81
CA LEU A 97 -21.81 1.82 -9.01
C LEU A 97 -22.14 3.06 -9.86
N LYS A 98 -21.65 3.12 -11.10
CA LYS A 98 -21.97 4.20 -12.04
C LYS A 98 -23.44 4.19 -12.46
N VAL A 99 -24.02 3.01 -12.66
CA VAL A 99 -25.42 2.83 -13.09
C VAL A 99 -26.40 2.99 -11.92
N HIS A 100 -25.94 2.73 -10.69
CA HIS A 100 -26.76 2.81 -9.48
C HIS A 100 -26.28 3.95 -8.54
N PRO A 101 -26.44 5.23 -8.91
CA PRO A 101 -25.96 6.36 -8.11
C PRO A 101 -26.73 6.57 -6.81
N LYS A 102 -27.87 5.89 -6.62
CA LYS A 102 -28.76 6.03 -5.45
C LYS A 102 -28.41 5.10 -4.28
N LEU A 103 -27.38 4.26 -4.43
CA LEU A 103 -26.97 3.32 -3.39
C LEU A 103 -26.45 4.05 -2.16
N ASP A 104 -26.82 3.55 -0.98
CA ASP A 104 -26.26 4.05 0.29
C ASP A 104 -24.84 3.51 0.55
N GLU A 105 -24.19 3.96 1.64
CA GLU A 105 -22.83 3.47 2.00
C GLU A 105 -22.79 1.96 2.20
N ILE A 106 -23.78 1.38 2.88
CA ILE A 106 -23.83 -0.04 3.22
C ILE A 106 -23.99 -0.89 1.95
N GLU A 107 -24.81 -0.43 1.01
CA GLU A 107 -25.01 -1.06 -0.29
C GLU A 107 -23.76 -1.00 -1.15
N ARG A 108 -23.06 0.14 -1.17
CA ARG A 108 -21.76 0.25 -1.85
C ARG A 108 -20.73 -0.72 -1.26
N GLU A 109 -20.65 -0.82 0.06
CA GLU A 109 -19.78 -1.80 0.74
C GLU A 109 -20.15 -3.24 0.34
N LYS A 110 -21.44 -3.58 0.32
CA LYS A 110 -21.91 -4.91 -0.10
C LYS A 110 -21.50 -5.25 -1.52
N VAL A 111 -21.71 -4.34 -2.48
CA VAL A 111 -21.32 -4.55 -3.88
C VAL A 111 -19.82 -4.74 -3.99
N CYS A 112 -19.03 -3.91 -3.29
CA CYS A 112 -17.59 -3.95 -3.41
C CYS A 112 -16.93 -5.12 -2.65
N SER A 113 -17.64 -5.78 -1.73
CA SER A 113 -17.11 -6.92 -0.94
C SER A 113 -16.66 -8.13 -1.77
N VAL A 114 -17.07 -8.19 -3.05
CA VAL A 114 -16.75 -9.28 -3.97
C VAL A 114 -15.30 -9.25 -4.47
N MET A 115 -14.69 -8.07 -4.49
CA MET A 115 -13.30 -7.88 -4.94
C MET A 115 -12.34 -7.68 -3.76
N ASP A 116 -11.08 -7.99 -3.99
CA ASP A 116 -9.99 -7.67 -3.09
C ASP A 116 -9.19 -6.47 -3.65
N PRO A 117 -9.24 -5.29 -3.01
CA PRO A 117 -8.49 -4.12 -3.45
C PRO A 117 -6.96 -4.34 -3.47
N LEU A 118 -6.45 -5.33 -2.73
CA LEU A 118 -5.03 -5.71 -2.73
C LEU A 118 -4.66 -6.62 -3.90
N LYS A 119 -5.62 -7.05 -4.72
CA LYS A 119 -5.38 -7.80 -5.96
C LYS A 119 -5.55 -6.95 -7.22
N LEU A 120 -5.60 -5.63 -7.07
CA LEU A 120 -5.68 -4.71 -8.20
C LEU A 120 -4.30 -4.39 -8.75
N SER A 121 -4.19 -4.30 -10.08
CA SER A 121 -2.99 -3.80 -10.75
C SER A 121 -2.74 -2.33 -10.40
N TYR A 122 -1.52 -1.83 -10.68
CA TYR A 122 -1.19 -0.42 -10.51
C TYR A 122 -2.21 0.51 -11.19
N GLU A 123 -2.52 0.27 -12.47
CA GLU A 123 -3.46 1.10 -13.23
C GLU A 123 -4.87 1.09 -12.62
N ALA A 124 -5.34 -0.08 -12.20
CA ALA A 124 -6.63 -0.22 -11.53
C ALA A 124 -6.65 0.48 -10.17
N ARG A 125 -5.55 0.43 -9.39
CA ARG A 125 -5.40 1.16 -8.12
C ARG A 125 -5.44 2.67 -8.33
N VAL A 126 -4.77 3.19 -9.37
CA VAL A 126 -4.81 4.62 -9.70
C VAL A 126 -6.24 5.05 -10.01
N HIS A 127 -6.96 4.30 -10.84
CA HIS A 127 -8.36 4.58 -11.12
C HIS A 127 -9.26 4.50 -9.86
N ALA A 128 -9.07 3.46 -9.04
CA ALA A 128 -9.80 3.27 -7.79
C ALA A 128 -9.57 4.41 -6.80
N SER A 129 -8.35 4.93 -6.72
CA SER A 129 -7.99 6.03 -5.81
C SER A 129 -8.74 7.34 -6.11
N GLN A 130 -9.15 7.53 -7.37
CA GLN A 130 -9.86 8.72 -7.83
C GLN A 130 -11.39 8.52 -7.85
N ASN A 131 -11.84 7.29 -7.64
CA ASN A 131 -13.25 6.94 -7.77
C ASN A 131 -14.04 7.29 -6.50
N LYS A 132 -14.76 8.40 -6.56
CA LYS A 132 -15.63 8.91 -5.47
C LYS A 132 -16.83 8.01 -5.14
N ARG A 133 -17.12 7.00 -5.97
CA ARG A 133 -18.24 6.07 -5.75
C ARG A 133 -17.84 4.89 -4.86
N LEU A 134 -16.55 4.66 -4.64
CA LEU A 134 -16.08 3.55 -3.81
C LEU A 134 -16.15 3.90 -2.32
N PRO A 135 -16.40 2.90 -1.46
CA PRO A 135 -16.21 3.03 -0.02
C PRO A 135 -14.78 3.48 0.33
N VAL A 136 -14.66 4.31 1.37
CA VAL A 136 -13.37 4.89 1.79
C VAL A 136 -12.31 3.82 2.07
N GLN A 137 -12.71 2.67 2.64
CA GLN A 137 -11.79 1.56 2.92
C GLN A 137 -11.09 1.05 1.66
N ILE A 138 -11.81 0.97 0.54
CA ILE A 138 -11.27 0.47 -0.73
C ILE A 138 -10.31 1.47 -1.35
N VAL A 139 -10.68 2.75 -1.32
CA VAL A 139 -9.81 3.84 -1.74
C VAL A 139 -8.53 3.86 -0.91
N LEU A 140 -8.63 3.64 0.40
CA LEU A 140 -7.50 3.55 1.31
C LEU A 140 -6.57 2.38 0.94
N HIS A 141 -7.11 1.20 0.68
CA HIS A 141 -6.32 0.05 0.24
C HIS A 141 -5.61 0.30 -1.10
N ALA A 142 -6.27 0.97 -2.05
CA ALA A 142 -5.66 1.34 -3.33
C ALA A 142 -4.50 2.34 -3.15
N LEU A 143 -4.68 3.37 -2.30
CA LEU A 143 -3.68 4.40 -2.03
C LEU A 143 -2.46 3.89 -1.25
N TYR A 144 -2.70 3.08 -0.22
CA TYR A 144 -1.67 2.64 0.72
C TYR A 144 -1.18 1.21 0.48
N TYR A 145 -1.47 0.64 -0.69
CA TYR A 145 -1.09 -0.73 -1.05
C TYR A 145 0.40 -1.01 -0.78
N ASP A 146 1.31 -0.13 -1.21
CA ASP A 146 2.75 -0.35 -1.07
C ASP A 146 3.15 -0.42 0.40
N GLN A 147 2.58 0.46 1.24
CA GLN A 147 2.82 0.45 2.69
C GLN A 147 2.25 -0.83 3.35
N LEU A 148 1.08 -1.28 2.90
CA LEU A 148 0.44 -2.51 3.39
C LEU A 148 1.27 -3.75 3.03
N LYS A 149 1.79 -3.82 1.81
CA LYS A 149 2.60 -4.95 1.31
C LYS A 149 3.97 -5.04 2.01
N LEU A 150 4.60 -3.89 2.28
CA LEU A 150 5.84 -3.83 3.05
C LEU A 150 5.65 -4.31 4.49
N ARG A 151 4.53 -3.98 5.12
CA ARG A 151 4.20 -4.42 6.49
C ARG A 151 3.82 -5.90 6.55
N SER A 152 3.22 -6.44 5.50
CA SER A 152 2.81 -7.86 5.46
C SER A 152 3.96 -8.82 5.16
N GLY A 153 5.13 -8.31 4.74
CA GLY A 153 6.28 -9.14 4.37
C GLY A 153 6.00 -10.08 3.19
N SER A 154 4.93 -9.83 2.43
CA SER A 154 4.48 -10.66 1.31
C SER A 154 5.16 -10.19 0.03
N ASP A 155 6.32 -10.77 -0.26
CA ASP A 155 6.98 -10.65 -1.57
C ASP A 155 6.27 -11.54 -2.61
N ASP A 156 4.99 -11.27 -2.86
CA ASP A 156 4.26 -11.86 -3.98
C ASP A 156 4.58 -11.02 -5.23
N GLY A 157 5.79 -11.22 -5.75
CA GLY A 157 6.41 -10.49 -6.85
C GLY A 157 6.13 -11.07 -8.23
N GLU A 158 4.89 -11.47 -8.54
CA GLU A 158 4.60 -12.13 -9.82
C GLU A 158 3.74 -11.33 -10.83
N CYS A 159 3.40 -10.06 -10.58
CA CYS A 159 2.72 -9.27 -11.61
C CYS A 159 3.01 -7.77 -11.72
N ASP A 160 3.72 -7.14 -10.77
CA ASP A 160 3.89 -5.66 -10.79
C ASP A 160 5.24 -5.16 -10.22
N GLY A 161 6.28 -6.01 -10.29
CA GLY A 161 7.62 -5.65 -9.79
C GLY A 161 8.22 -4.46 -10.55
N ALA A 162 7.98 -4.36 -11.86
CA ALA A 162 8.67 -3.39 -12.72
C ALA A 162 8.28 -1.93 -12.49
N ALA A 163 7.03 -1.62 -12.13
CA ALA A 163 6.61 -0.23 -11.86
C ALA A 163 7.08 0.21 -10.47
N THR A 164 6.97 -0.68 -9.48
CA THR A 164 7.44 -0.49 -8.11
C THR A 164 8.96 -0.29 -8.06
N GLU A 165 9.70 -1.08 -8.84
CA GLU A 165 11.15 -0.99 -8.95
C GLU A 165 11.58 0.30 -9.67
N ARG A 166 10.86 0.75 -10.70
CA ARG A 166 11.14 2.05 -11.34
C ARG A 166 10.97 3.23 -10.39
N ASN A 167 9.92 3.26 -9.57
CA ASN A 167 9.74 4.32 -8.58
C ASN A 167 10.80 4.28 -7.48
N ARG A 168 11.18 3.10 -7.01
CA ARG A 168 12.28 2.93 -6.05
C ARG A 168 13.63 3.36 -6.63
N LEU A 169 13.93 2.94 -7.85
CA LEU A 169 15.14 3.35 -8.56
C LEU A 169 15.15 4.87 -8.79
N ALA A 170 14.02 5.49 -9.11
CA ALA A 170 13.93 6.94 -9.26
C ALA A 170 14.19 7.69 -7.94
N THR A 171 13.64 7.21 -6.82
CA THR A 171 13.92 7.80 -5.50
C THR A 171 15.37 7.59 -5.07
N ASP A 172 15.92 6.40 -5.33
CA ASP A 172 17.31 6.09 -4.98
C ASP A 172 18.29 6.92 -5.81
N VAL A 173 18.03 7.11 -7.11
CA VAL A 173 18.82 7.98 -7.98
C VAL A 173 18.77 9.45 -7.51
N SER A 174 17.60 9.94 -7.09
CA SER A 174 17.47 11.31 -6.54
C SER A 174 18.30 11.47 -5.25
N LEU A 175 18.21 10.51 -4.33
CA LEU A 175 18.96 10.53 -3.08
C LEU A 175 20.48 10.42 -3.30
N VAL A 176 20.91 9.65 -4.30
CA VAL A 176 22.34 9.56 -4.67
C VAL A 176 22.85 10.90 -5.19
N GLY A 177 22.07 11.61 -6.01
CA GLY A 177 22.41 12.94 -6.49
C GLY A 177 22.55 13.97 -5.36
N GLU A 178 21.58 14.01 -4.45
CA GLU A 178 21.64 14.89 -3.26
C GLU A 178 22.85 14.57 -2.37
N ASN A 179 23.17 13.29 -2.18
CA ASN A 179 24.35 12.89 -1.40
C ASN A 179 25.67 13.30 -2.06
N GLU A 180 25.75 13.29 -3.38
CA GLU A 180 26.93 13.75 -4.11
C GLU A 180 27.10 15.27 -3.99
N GLU A 181 26.00 16.02 -4.07
CA GLU A 181 26.00 17.48 -3.86
C GLU A 181 26.45 17.85 -2.45
N LEU A 182 25.89 17.19 -1.42
CA LEU A 182 26.30 17.37 -0.02
C LEU A 182 27.79 17.06 0.19
N ARG A 183 28.33 16.03 -0.47
CA ARG A 183 29.77 15.71 -0.42
C ARG A 183 30.62 16.80 -1.07
N SER A 184 30.13 17.40 -2.15
CA SER A 184 30.82 18.52 -2.82
C SER A 184 30.86 19.77 -1.94
N GLU A 185 29.76 20.10 -1.25
CA GLU A 185 29.69 21.23 -0.32
C GLU A 185 30.59 21.02 0.89
N LEU A 186 30.59 19.80 1.46
CA LEU A 186 31.50 19.46 2.55
C LEU A 186 32.97 19.60 2.17
N THR A 187 33.32 19.30 0.92
CA THR A 187 34.70 19.45 0.43
C THR A 187 35.09 20.93 0.31
N LYS A 188 34.20 21.77 -0.24
CA LYS A 188 34.40 23.23 -0.29
C LYS A 188 34.55 23.83 1.10
N MET A 189 33.68 23.44 2.04
CA MET A 189 33.73 23.91 3.42
C MET A 189 35.03 23.50 4.11
N LYS A 190 35.51 22.26 3.91
CA LYS A 190 36.81 21.81 4.43
C LYS A 190 37.97 22.62 3.88
N MET A 191 37.99 22.91 2.57
CA MET A 191 39.03 23.74 1.96
C MET A 191 39.05 25.15 2.57
N TYR A 192 37.88 25.77 2.72
CA TYR A 192 37.77 27.10 3.34
C TYR A 192 38.25 27.12 4.80
N ILE A 193 37.87 26.10 5.59
CA ILE A 193 38.37 25.94 6.96
C ILE A 193 39.89 25.76 6.99
N THR A 194 40.46 25.04 6.02
CA THR A 194 41.90 24.78 5.93
C THR A 194 42.66 26.05 5.57
N ASP A 195 42.14 26.85 4.63
CA ASP A 195 42.70 28.15 4.26
C ASP A 195 42.64 29.14 5.42
N MET A 196 41.52 29.20 6.14
CA MET A 196 41.39 30.00 7.36
C MET A 196 42.37 29.56 8.47
N GLN A 197 42.63 28.26 8.61
CA GLN A 197 43.63 27.76 9.57
C GLN A 197 45.07 28.04 9.12
N GLN A 198 45.35 28.00 7.81
CA GLN A 198 46.67 28.37 7.26
C GLN A 198 46.96 29.87 7.38
N GLN A 199 45.96 30.73 7.15
CA GLN A 199 46.11 32.18 7.35
C GLN A 199 46.40 32.55 8.82
N LYS A 200 46.01 31.71 9.78
CA LYS A 200 46.38 31.85 11.20
C LYS A 200 47.81 31.45 11.54
N ASN A 201 48.53 30.76 10.63
CA ASN A 201 49.88 30.24 10.84
C ASN A 201 50.98 31.02 10.07
N VAL A 202 50.65 32.13 9.41
CA VAL A 202 51.64 33.01 8.76
C VAL A 202 51.75 34.32 9.54
N THR A 203 52.53 34.31 10.61
CA THR A 203 53.15 35.51 11.18
C THR A 203 54.53 35.14 11.72
N PRO A 204 55.65 35.55 11.09
CA PRO A 204 56.98 35.37 11.65
C PRO A 204 57.58 36.67 12.23
N GLY A 205 58.13 36.57 13.46
CA GLY A 205 59.12 37.46 14.10
C GLY A 205 58.52 38.58 14.98
N THR A 206 58.94 38.85 16.23
CA THR A 206 60.24 38.62 16.88
C THR A 206 60.13 38.71 18.42
N THR A 207 60.80 37.79 19.11
CA THR A 207 61.37 37.80 20.49
C THR A 207 60.82 38.74 21.59
N SER A 208 60.28 38.16 22.67
CA SER A 208 60.80 38.40 24.04
C SER A 208 60.24 37.40 25.06
N LEU A 209 61.08 37.09 26.04
CA LEU A 209 60.98 36.07 27.07
C LEU A 209 59.78 36.22 28.04
N SER A 210 59.24 35.05 28.43
CA SER A 210 58.63 34.68 29.72
C SER A 210 57.57 35.58 30.39
N SER A 211 56.34 35.06 30.30
CA SER A 211 55.35 34.87 31.38
C SER A 211 54.86 36.07 32.17
N SER A 212 53.67 36.56 31.82
CA SER A 212 52.59 36.69 32.80
C SER A 212 51.20 36.83 32.15
N LYS A 213 50.23 36.25 32.86
CA LYS A 213 48.76 36.47 32.80
C LYS A 213 47.95 35.60 31.83
N LYS A 214 47.42 34.52 32.43
CA LYS A 214 46.17 33.84 32.05
C LYS A 214 45.08 34.88 31.78
N THR A 215 44.51 34.90 30.58
CA THR A 215 43.25 35.60 30.29
C THR A 215 42.32 34.69 29.48
N THR A 216 41.40 34.09 30.23
CA THR A 216 40.00 33.78 29.95
C THR A 216 39.54 33.74 28.48
N PHE A 217 39.38 32.54 27.92
CA PHE A 217 38.58 32.29 26.74
C PHE A 217 37.12 32.04 27.11
N PHE A 218 36.31 33.10 27.20
CA PHE A 218 34.86 33.01 26.98
C PHE A 218 34.33 34.36 26.50
N SER A 219 33.81 34.39 25.28
CA SER A 219 32.52 35.00 24.93
C SER A 219 32.44 35.23 23.42
N SER A 220 31.44 34.62 22.79
CA SER A 220 30.37 35.35 22.10
C SER A 220 29.75 34.45 21.03
N VAL A 221 28.72 33.71 21.45
CA VAL A 221 27.75 33.13 20.53
C VAL A 221 26.66 34.20 20.39
N SER A 222 26.68 34.93 19.27
CA SER A 222 25.61 35.90 18.99
C SER A 222 24.37 35.16 18.52
N LYS A 223 23.31 35.30 19.31
CA LYS A 223 21.97 34.76 19.09
C LYS A 223 21.34 35.43 17.87
N LYS A 224 21.08 34.68 16.80
CA LYS A 224 19.98 34.97 15.86
C LYS A 224 19.56 33.71 15.12
N LEU A 225 18.66 32.94 15.74
CA LEU A 225 17.68 32.08 15.07
C LEU A 225 16.65 31.67 16.12
N GLY A 226 15.60 32.48 16.23
CA GLY A 226 14.55 32.30 17.21
C GLY A 226 13.30 33.02 16.74
N LYS A 227 12.74 32.58 15.60
CA LYS A 227 11.40 32.94 15.13
C LYS A 227 10.99 32.03 13.96
N LEU A 228 10.68 30.78 14.27
CA LEU A 228 9.74 29.93 13.52
C LEU A 228 9.71 28.61 14.27
N PHE A 229 8.74 28.47 15.18
CA PHE A 229 8.08 27.24 15.63
C PHE A 229 7.22 27.67 16.83
N LYS A 230 6.12 28.34 16.49
CA LYS A 230 5.02 28.60 17.42
C LYS A 230 4.02 27.47 17.18
N ASN A 231 3.76 26.71 18.25
CA ASN A 231 2.70 25.69 18.40
C ASN A 231 3.09 24.32 17.81
N GLY A 232 3.12 23.20 18.52
CA GLY A 232 2.71 22.87 19.89
C GLY A 232 2.51 21.35 19.97
N ALA A 233 3.02 20.71 21.03
CA ALA A 233 2.74 19.36 21.57
C ALA A 233 4.00 18.97 22.37
N LYS A 234 4.13 19.29 23.65
CA LYS A 234 3.42 18.75 24.82
C LYS A 234 3.52 17.21 24.93
N ASP A 235 4.39 16.82 25.86
CA ASP A 235 4.42 15.60 26.67
C ASP A 235 4.88 14.30 26.01
N THR A 236 6.15 13.93 26.23
CA THR A 236 6.59 12.63 26.81
C THR A 236 8.12 12.46 26.71
N ALA A 237 8.84 12.72 27.81
CA ALA A 237 10.14 12.10 28.09
C ALA A 237 10.57 12.43 29.53
N HIS A 238 10.14 11.62 30.48
CA HIS A 238 10.82 11.45 31.76
C HIS A 238 11.03 9.96 31.97
N LEU A 239 12.22 9.49 31.63
CA LEU A 239 12.73 8.19 32.08
C LEU A 239 14.08 8.47 32.72
N GLU A 240 14.08 8.33 34.04
CA GLU A 240 15.28 8.30 34.84
C GLU A 240 15.90 6.90 34.70
N ASP A 241 17.19 6.84 34.37
CA ASP A 241 17.99 5.62 34.31
C ASP A 241 18.34 5.17 35.74
N GLY A 242 17.75 4.07 36.19
CA GLY A 242 18.14 3.32 37.39
C GLY A 242 18.46 1.86 37.02
N PRO A 243 19.47 1.23 37.66
CA PRO A 243 19.98 -0.07 37.22
C PRO A 243 19.01 -1.22 37.57
N VAL A 244 18.71 -2.06 36.58
CA VAL A 244 17.79 -3.21 36.71
C VAL A 244 18.56 -4.49 37.04
N ASP A 245 18.30 -5.04 38.22
CA ASP A 245 18.73 -6.36 38.67
C ASP A 245 17.91 -7.47 37.98
N LEU A 246 18.61 -8.43 37.37
CA LEU A 246 18.07 -9.52 36.57
C LEU A 246 17.89 -10.78 37.42
N THR A 247 16.73 -10.98 38.08
CA THR A 247 16.33 -12.33 38.53
C THR A 247 14.82 -12.63 38.49
N LYS A 248 14.45 -13.58 37.61
CA LYS A 248 13.33 -14.55 37.65
C LYS A 248 11.91 -14.17 37.14
N PRO A 249 11.20 -15.13 36.48
CA PRO A 249 10.03 -14.85 35.65
C PRO A 249 8.69 -14.92 36.42
N ARG A 250 7.80 -13.94 36.15
CA ARG A 250 6.43 -13.88 36.70
C ARG A 250 5.50 -14.90 36.01
N ARG A 251 4.98 -15.83 36.82
CA ARG A 251 3.94 -16.82 36.48
C ARG A 251 2.65 -16.14 35.96
N ARG A 252 2.12 -16.65 34.84
CA ARG A 252 0.73 -16.43 34.38
C ARG A 252 -0.25 -17.06 35.37
N ARG A 253 -1.27 -16.32 35.80
CA ARG A 253 -2.46 -16.90 36.45
C ARG A 253 -3.64 -16.83 35.49
N PHE A 254 -4.20 -18.00 35.20
CA PHE A 254 -5.53 -18.18 34.65
C PHE A 254 -6.58 -17.82 35.70
N SER A 255 -7.77 -17.43 35.25
CA SER A 255 -8.97 -17.41 36.08
C SER A 255 -10.11 -18.05 35.29
N ILE A 256 -10.62 -19.15 35.83
CA ILE A 256 -11.89 -19.78 35.49
C ILE A 256 -12.82 -19.48 36.65
N SER A 257 -14.03 -19.01 36.36
CA SER A 257 -15.33 -19.41 36.93
C SER A 257 -16.42 -18.62 36.21
#